data_AF-A0A3S4FPC0-F1
#
_entry.id   AF-A0A3S4FPC0-F1
#
_cell.length_a   1.000
_cell.length_b   1.000
_cell.length_c   1.000
_cell.angle_alpha   90.00
_cell.angle_beta   90.00
_cell.angle_gamma   90.00
#
_symmetry.space_group_name_H-M   'P 1'
#
loop_
_entity.id
_entity.type
_entity.pdbx_description
1 polymer ?
#
loop_
_entity_poly.entity_id
_entity_poly.type
_entity_poly.pdbx_seq_one_letter_code
_entity_poly.pdbx_strand_id
1 'polypeptide(L)'
;MLDQQTIATVKSTIPLLAATGPKLTAHFYDRMFTHNPELKDIFNMSNQRNGDQRQALFDAICAYAGNLENLAALLPAVERIAQKHTSFNIQPEQYQIVGTHLAGDAG
;
A
#
# COMPACT_ATOMS: atom_id res chain seq x y z
N MET A 1 0.89 11.27 -15.85
CA MET A 1 -0.01 10.10 -16.05
C MET A 1 0.83 8.93 -16.53
N LEU A 2 0.43 7.71 -16.21
CA LEU A 2 1.11 6.49 -16.67
C LEU A 2 0.92 6.32 -18.18
N ASP A 3 1.93 5.79 -18.88
CA ASP A 3 1.80 5.42 -20.29
C ASP A 3 1.14 4.04 -20.46
N GLN A 4 0.77 3.71 -21.70
CA GLN A 4 0.11 2.44 -22.03
C GLN A 4 0.97 1.22 -21.71
N GLN A 5 2.29 1.33 -21.88
CA GLN A 5 3.21 0.24 -21.57
C GLN A 5 3.25 -0.06 -20.08
N THR A 6 3.25 0.97 -19.23
CA THR A 6 3.20 0.86 -17.78
C THR A 6 1.87 0.25 -17.34
N ILE A 7 0.75 0.73 -17.88
CA ILE A 7 -0.59 0.18 -17.58
C ILE A 7 -0.65 -1.31 -17.94
N ALA A 8 -0.18 -1.69 -19.13
CA ALA A 8 -0.15 -3.08 -19.57
C ALA A 8 0.73 -3.96 -18.68
N THR A 9 1.89 -3.44 -18.25
CA THR A 9 2.81 -4.13 -17.35
C THR A 9 2.16 -4.35 -15.97
N VAL A 10 1.56 -3.33 -15.37
CA VAL A 10 0.90 -3.51 -14.08
C VAL A 10 -0.25 -4.51 -14.20
N LYS A 11 -1.08 -4.39 -15.24
CA LYS A 11 -2.20 -5.32 -15.48
C LYS A 11 -1.76 -6.78 -15.61
N SER A 12 -0.65 -7.06 -16.29
CA SER A 12 -0.15 -8.43 -16.48
C SER A 12 0.35 -9.06 -15.16
N THR A 13 0.76 -8.24 -14.20
CA THR A 13 1.23 -8.71 -12.87
C THR A 13 0.12 -8.92 -11.84
N ILE A 14 -1.10 -8.43 -12.09
CA ILE A 14 -2.22 -8.53 -11.13
C ILE A 14 -2.50 -9.97 -10.69
N PRO A 15 -2.58 -10.98 -11.58
CA PRO A 15 -2.86 -12.34 -11.16
C PRO A 15 -1.79 -12.90 -10.21
N LEU A 16 -0.52 -12.59 -10.45
CA LEU A 16 0.58 -12.98 -9.58
C LEU A 16 0.47 -12.30 -8.21
N LEU A 17 0.20 -10.99 -8.20
CA LEU A 17 0.03 -10.22 -6.97
C LEU A 17 -1.15 -10.75 -6.14
N ALA A 18 -2.28 -11.03 -6.78
CA ALA A 18 -3.45 -11.64 -6.15
C ALA A 18 -3.13 -13.02 -5.54
N ALA A 19 -2.34 -13.85 -6.24
CA ALA A 19 -1.95 -15.18 -5.77
C ALA A 19 -1.01 -15.17 -4.56
N THR A 20 -0.21 -14.11 -4.37
CA THR A 20 0.64 -13.96 -3.17
C THR A 20 -0.18 -13.79 -1.88
N GLY A 21 -1.39 -13.24 -1.99
CA GLY A 21 -2.21 -12.90 -0.83
C GLY A 21 -1.52 -11.94 0.14
N PRO A 22 -1.95 -11.90 1.41
CA PRO A 22 -1.41 -11.00 2.44
C PRO A 22 0.06 -11.26 2.82
N LYS A 23 0.70 -12.28 2.24
CA LYS A 23 2.14 -12.54 2.46
C LYS A 23 3.01 -11.41 1.91
N LEU A 24 2.60 -10.79 0.80
CA LEU A 24 3.29 -9.64 0.22
C LEU A 24 3.31 -8.47 1.21
N THR A 25 2.15 -8.13 1.78
CA THR A 25 2.05 -7.02 2.73
C THR A 25 2.69 -7.35 4.08
N ALA A 26 2.70 -8.63 4.49
CA ALA A 26 3.47 -9.07 5.64
C ALA A 26 4.97 -8.79 5.48
N HIS A 27 5.56 -9.18 4.33
CA HIS A 27 6.96 -8.92 4.02
C HIS A 27 7.25 -7.41 3.95
N PHE A 28 6.38 -6.64 3.29
CA PHE A 28 6.47 -5.17 3.26
C PHE A 28 6.57 -4.56 4.66
N TYR A 29 5.66 -4.92 5.57
CA TYR A 29 5.66 -4.34 6.91
C TYR A 29 6.86 -4.77 7.75
N ASP A 30 7.30 -6.02 7.62
CA ASP A 30 8.50 -6.51 8.31
C ASP A 30 9.74 -5.71 7.89
N ARG A 31 9.90 -5.51 6.58
CA ARG A 31 10.98 -4.70 6.01
C ARG A 31 10.89 -3.25 6.47
N MET A 32 9.72 -2.62 6.36
CA MET A 32 9.51 -1.21 6.70
C MET A 32 9.80 -0.95 8.18
N PHE A 33 9.27 -1.77 9.10
CA PHE A 33 9.47 -1.55 10.53
C PHE A 33 10.86 -1.94 11.04
N THR A 34 11.60 -2.74 10.27
CA THR A 34 13.01 -3.03 10.55
C THR A 34 13.90 -1.84 10.20
N HIS A 35 13.69 -1.18 9.06
CA HIS A 35 14.52 -0.07 8.59
C HIS A 35 14.04 1.30 9.08
N ASN A 36 12.75 1.42 9.40
CA ASN A 36 12.10 2.65 9.87
C ASN A 36 11.29 2.36 11.15
N PRO A 37 11.96 1.99 12.26
CA PRO A 37 11.29 1.64 13.51
C PRO A 37 10.46 2.79 14.09
N GLU A 38 10.78 4.05 13.78
CA GLU A 38 10.02 5.25 14.16
C GLU A 38 8.57 5.23 13.67
N LEU A 39 8.28 4.50 12.59
CA LEU A 39 6.91 4.38 12.10
C LEU A 39 6.01 3.58 13.05
N LYS A 40 6.56 2.77 13.96
CA LYS A 40 5.76 2.03 14.95
C LYS A 40 4.98 2.94 15.90
N ASP A 41 5.41 4.19 16.06
CA ASP A 41 4.71 5.19 16.88
C ASP A 41 3.48 5.79 16.16
N ILE A 42 3.40 5.65 14.84
CA ILE A 42 2.30 6.13 14.01
C ILE A 42 1.31 5.00 13.71
N PHE A 43 1.80 3.79 13.48
CA PHE A 43 0.95 2.65 13.15
C PHE A 43 0.27 2.06 14.39
N ASN A 44 -1.00 1.67 14.22
CA ASN A 44 -1.69 0.87 15.24
C ASN A 44 -1.12 -0.56 15.26
N MET A 45 -0.24 -0.82 16.21
CA MET A 45 0.42 -2.13 16.34
C MET A 45 -0.53 -3.27 16.73
N SER A 46 -1.70 -2.99 17.31
CA SER A 46 -2.73 -4.02 17.56
C SER A 46 -3.34 -4.53 16.26
N ASN A 47 -3.68 -3.62 15.33
CA ASN A 47 -4.17 -3.97 13.99
C ASN A 47 -3.09 -4.65 13.13
N GLN A 48 -1.81 -4.41 13.47
CA GLN A 48 -0.71 -5.09 12.81
C GLN A 48 -0.54 -6.54 13.31
N ARG A 49 -0.82 -6.79 14.59
CA ARG A 49 -0.72 -8.12 15.21
C ARG A 49 -1.88 -9.04 14.82
N ASN A 50 -3.09 -8.50 14.67
CA ASN A 50 -4.26 -9.30 14.27
C ASN A 50 -4.35 -9.54 12.75
N GLY A 51 -3.54 -8.84 11.95
CA GLY A 51 -3.42 -9.04 10.50
C GLY A 51 -4.32 -8.15 9.65
N ASP A 52 -5.26 -7.41 10.26
CA ASP A 52 -6.22 -6.56 9.54
C ASP A 52 -5.51 -5.50 8.69
N GLN A 53 -4.43 -4.92 9.21
CA GLN A 53 -3.68 -3.89 8.52
C GLN A 53 -2.96 -4.44 7.27
N ARG A 54 -2.48 -5.68 7.33
CA ARG A 54 -1.83 -6.38 6.20
C ARG A 54 -2.84 -6.70 5.11
N GLN A 55 -4.02 -7.18 5.51
CA GLN A 55 -5.12 -7.46 4.59
C GLN A 55 -5.62 -6.17 3.93
N ALA A 56 -5.87 -5.12 4.70
CA ALA A 56 -6.36 -3.86 4.18
C ALA A 56 -5.44 -3.23 3.13
N LEU A 57 -4.11 -3.26 3.35
CA LEU A 57 -3.15 -2.78 2.36
C LEU A 57 -3.16 -3.65 1.09
N PHE A 58 -3.27 -4.98 1.24
CA PHE A 58 -3.31 -5.89 0.11
C PHE A 58 -4.55 -5.64 -0.76
N ASP A 59 -5.71 -5.53 -0.12
CA ASP A 59 -6.98 -5.25 -0.79
C ASP A 59 -6.96 -3.90 -1.50
N ALA A 60 -6.33 -2.88 -0.89
CA ALA A 60 -6.14 -1.58 -1.51
C ALA A 60 -5.28 -1.68 -2.79
N ILE A 61 -4.16 -2.42 -2.76
CA ILE A 61 -3.31 -2.63 -3.94
C ILE A 61 -4.08 -3.35 -5.05
N CYS A 62 -4.80 -4.43 -4.72
CA CYS A 62 -5.62 -5.16 -5.69
C CYS A 62 -6.72 -4.27 -6.29
N ALA A 63 -7.40 -3.46 -5.47
CA ALA A 63 -8.44 -2.55 -5.94
C ALA A 63 -7.87 -1.48 -6.90
N TYR A 64 -6.72 -0.89 -6.57
CA TYR A 64 -6.04 0.07 -7.45
C TYR A 64 -5.61 -0.56 -8.76
N ALA A 65 -4.98 -1.74 -8.71
CA ALA A 65 -4.51 -2.41 -9.90
C ALA A 65 -5.67 -2.82 -10.83
N GLY A 66 -6.78 -3.29 -10.25
CA GLY A 66 -8.00 -3.63 -10.99
C GLY A 66 -8.76 -2.43 -11.58
N ASN A 67 -8.50 -1.21 -11.10
CA ASN A 67 -9.19 0.02 -11.53
C ASN A 67 -8.24 1.06 -12.16
N LEU A 68 -7.08 0.66 -12.69
CA LEU A 68 -6.09 1.60 -13.27
C LEU A 68 -6.65 2.52 -14.34
N GLU A 69 -7.65 2.07 -15.10
CA GLU A 69 -8.30 2.85 -16.15
C GLU A 69 -9.54 3.61 -15.65
N ASN A 70 -9.97 3.38 -14.42
CA ASN A 70 -11.13 4.01 -13.79
C ASN A 70 -10.86 4.35 -12.32
N LEU A 71 -9.81 5.12 -12.06
CA LEU A 71 -9.45 5.53 -10.70
C LEU A 71 -10.55 6.37 -10.02
N ALA A 72 -11.41 7.02 -10.82
CA ALA A 72 -12.56 7.78 -10.31
C ALA A 72 -13.50 6.91 -9.45
N ALA A 73 -13.63 5.62 -9.75
CA ALA A 73 -14.42 4.68 -8.95
C ALA A 73 -13.89 4.50 -7.53
N LEU A 74 -12.60 4.78 -7.29
CA LEU A 74 -11.97 4.64 -5.98
C LEU A 74 -12.05 5.91 -5.13
N LEU A 75 -12.43 7.05 -5.70
CA LEU A 75 -12.42 8.35 -5.00
C LEU A 75 -13.12 8.34 -3.62
N PRO A 76 -14.30 7.70 -3.44
CA PRO A 76 -14.93 7.64 -2.12
C PRO A 76 -14.12 6.87 -1.08
N ALA A 77 -13.34 5.85 -1.50
CA ALA A 77 -12.44 5.12 -0.61
C ALA A 77 -11.19 5.96 -0.30
N VAL A 78 -10.63 6.63 -1.31
CA VAL A 78 -9.49 7.55 -1.16
C VAL A 78 -9.81 8.66 -0.17
N GLU A 79 -11.00 9.27 -0.26
CA GLU A 79 -11.43 10.30 0.67
C GLU A 79 -11.43 9.80 2.12
N ARG A 80 -11.98 8.62 2.38
CA ARG A 80 -11.96 8.02 3.73
C ARG A 80 -10.55 7.76 4.23
N ILE A 81 -9.64 7.32 3.36
CA ILE A 81 -8.23 7.11 3.69
C ILE A 81 -7.55 8.45 3.98
N ALA A 82 -7.82 9.48 3.19
CA ALA A 82 -7.27 10.82 3.36
C ALA A 82 -7.68 11.43 4.72
N GLN A 83 -8.96 11.34 5.09
CA GLN A 83 -9.44 11.78 6.40
C GLN A 83 -8.72 11.06 7.56
N LYS A 84 -8.49 9.75 7.40
CA LYS A 84 -7.71 8.98 8.38
C LYS A 84 -6.24 9.45 8.40
N HIS A 85 -5.61 9.65 7.26
CA HIS A 85 -4.24 10.16 7.17
C HIS A 85 -4.08 11.52 7.85
N THR A 86 -5.06 12.42 7.70
CA THR A 86 -5.10 13.70 8.42
C THR A 86 -5.13 13.51 9.93
N SER A 87 -5.95 12.56 10.44
CA SER A 87 -6.02 12.29 11.89
C SER A 87 -4.72 11.75 12.49
N PHE A 88 -3.88 11.10 11.68
CA PHE A 88 -2.54 10.62 12.07
C PHE A 88 -1.41 11.61 11.70
N ASN A 89 -1.76 12.79 11.17
CA ASN A 89 -0.80 13.78 10.70
C ASN A 89 0.25 13.19 9.73
N ILE A 90 -0.20 12.37 8.78
CA ILE A 90 0.69 11.75 7.79
C ILE A 90 1.32 12.84 6.90
N GLN A 91 2.64 12.79 6.78
CA GLN A 91 3.45 13.76 6.05
C GLN A 91 3.82 13.26 4.64
N PRO A 92 4.03 14.15 3.66
CA PRO A 92 4.44 13.79 2.31
C PRO A 92 5.66 12.86 2.25
N GLU A 93 6.66 13.07 3.11
CA GLU A 93 7.90 12.31 3.15
C GLU A 93 7.67 10.83 3.51
N GLN A 94 6.62 10.53 4.26
CA GLN A 94 6.28 9.17 4.66
C GLN A 94 5.77 8.32 3.49
N TYR A 95 5.19 8.94 2.45
CA TYR A 95 4.81 8.23 1.23
C TYR A 95 6.03 7.67 0.50
N GLN A 96 7.15 8.38 0.53
CA GLN A 96 8.40 7.90 -0.08
C GLN A 96 8.93 6.66 0.65
N ILE A 97 8.91 6.67 2.00
CA ILE A 97 9.33 5.51 2.82
C ILE A 97 8.48 4.28 2.47
N VAL A 98 7.15 4.44 2.43
CA VAL A 98 6.22 3.35 2.06
C VAL A 98 6.49 2.86 0.64
N GLY A 99 6.68 3.76 -0.32
CA GLY A 99 6.96 3.41 -1.72
C GLY A 99 8.23 2.58 -1.88
N THR A 100 9.33 3.02 -1.27
CA THR A 100 10.63 2.31 -1.27
C THR A 100 10.50 0.91 -0.69
N HIS A 101 9.78 0.76 0.43
CA HIS A 101 9.59 -0.54 1.06
C HIS A 101 8.71 -1.48 0.25
N LEU A 102 7.66 -0.95 -0.39
CA LEU A 102 6.70 -1.71 -1.20
C LEU A 102 7.30 -2.19 -2.52
N ALA A 103 8.09 -1.36 -3.20
CA ALA A 103 8.76 -1.73 -4.45
C ALA A 103 9.90 -2.73 -4.25
N GLY A 104 10.30 -2.99 -3.00
CA GLY A 104 11.47 -3.83 -2.70
C GLY A 104 12.80 -3.13 -3.01
N ASP A 105 12.78 -1.82 -3.26
CA ASP A 105 13.95 -1.04 -3.61
C ASP A 105 14.82 -0.88 -2.36
N ALA A 106 15.94 -1.60 -2.30
CA ALA A 106 16.95 -1.41 -1.28
C ALA A 106 17.73 -0.17 -1.68
N GLY A 107 17.37 0.98 -1.11
CA GLY A 107 18.11 2.22 -1.31
C GLY A 107 19.62 2.04 -1.16
#